data_AF-A0A5C5VT80-F1
#
_entry.id   AF-A0A5C5VT80-F1
#
_cell.length_a   1.000
_cell.length_b   1.000
_cell.length_c   1.000
_cell.angle_alpha   90.00
_cell.angle_beta   90.00
_cell.angle_gamma   90.00
#
_symmetry.space_group_name_H-M   'P 1'
#
loop_
_entity.id
_entity.type
_entity.pdbx_description
1 polymer ?
#
loop_
_entity_poly.entity_id
_entity_poly.type
_entity_poly.pdbx_seq_one_letter_code
_entity_poly.pdbx_strand_id
1 'polypeptide(L)' 'MKLPLYYQSLLDSGVVQTRAELARYLGVSRARVTQVLKRLEKQNSKTA' A
#
# COMPACT_ATOMS: atom_id res chain seq x y z
N MET A 1 4.60 5.23 -12.75
CA MET A 1 3.65 4.43 -11.94
C MET A 1 3.71 4.87 -10.49
N LYS A 2 2.58 5.17 -9.85
CA LYS A 2 2.54 5.53 -8.43
C LYS A 2 2.45 4.25 -7.59
N LEU A 3 3.59 3.74 -7.12
CA LEU A 3 3.70 2.53 -6.29
C LEU A 3 2.68 2.48 -5.11
N PRO A 4 2.40 3.60 -4.41
CA PRO A 4 1.38 3.59 -3.36
C PRO A 4 -0.03 3.29 -3.85
N LEU A 5 -0.40 3.76 -5.04
CA LEU A 5 -1.71 3.47 -5.64
C LEU A 5 -1.82 2.01 -6.05
N TYR A 6 -0.73 1.40 -6.54
CA TYR A 6 -0.73 -0.03 -6.85
C TYR A 6 -0.96 -0.87 -5.59
N TYR A 7 -0.26 -0.56 -4.49
CA TYR A 7 -0.44 -1.27 -3.21
C TYR A 7 -1.86 -1.11 -2.66
N GLN A 8 -2.42 0.10 -2.78
CA GLN A 8 -3.80 0.38 -2.39
C GLN A 8 -4.80 -0.40 -3.27
N SER A 9 -4.59 -0.45 -4.59
CA SER A 9 -5.49 -1.17 -5.50
C SER A 9 -5.57 -2.68 -5.22
N LEU A 10 -4.50 -3.31 -4.71
CA LEU A 10 -4.52 -4.71 -4.32
C LEU A 10 -5.35 -4.97 -3.06
N LEU A 11 -5.40 -3.99 -2.15
CA LEU A 11 -6.27 -4.02 -0.97
C LEU A 11 -7.72 -3.76 -1.38
N ASP A 12 -7.95 -2.76 -2.22
CA ASP A 12 -9.29 -2.34 -2.66
C ASP A 12 -9.98 -3.40 -3.53
N SER A 13 -9.20 -4.14 -4.34
CA SER A 13 -9.70 -5.25 -5.16
C SER A 13 -9.95 -6.54 -4.36
N GLY A 14 -9.54 -6.60 -3.10
CA GLY A 14 -9.69 -7.79 -2.25
C GLY A 14 -8.74 -8.95 -2.61
N VAL A 15 -7.79 -8.75 -3.54
CA VAL A 15 -6.73 -9.74 -3.85
C VAL A 15 -5.93 -10.08 -2.60
N VAL A 16 -5.76 -9.10 -1.71
CA VAL A 16 -5.26 -9.28 -0.35
C VAL A 16 -6.11 -8.47 0.60
N GLN A 17 -6.31 -8.97 1.82
CA GLN A 17 -7.19 -8.35 2.81
C GLN A 17 -6.41 -7.54 3.85
N THR A 18 -5.13 -7.85 4.05
CA THR A 18 -4.32 -7.22 5.10
C THR A 18 -2.96 -6.75 4.59
N ARG A 19 -2.36 -5.77 5.30
CA ARG A 19 -0.98 -5.31 5.02
C ARG A 19 0.06 -6.42 5.19
N ALA A 20 -0.20 -7.41 6.06
CA ALA A 20 0.69 -8.55 6.25
C ALA A 20 0.61 -9.53 5.07
N GLU A 21 -0.60 -9.76 4.57
CA GLU A 21 -0.83 -10.55 3.37
C GLU A 21 -0.26 -9.88 2.13
N LEU A 22 -0.45 -8.57 1.97
CA LEU A 22 0.16 -7.77 0.92
C LEU A 22 1.69 -7.88 0.93
N ALA A 23 2.31 -7.89 2.11
CA ALA A 23 3.76 -8.06 2.24
C ALA A 23 4.23 -9.43 1.73
N ARG A 24 3.50 -10.49 2.08
CA ARG A 24 3.76 -11.86 1.59
C ARG A 24 3.54 -11.97 0.08
N TYR A 25 2.42 -11.43 -0.41
CA TYR A 25 2.04 -11.43 -1.82
C TYR A 25 3.09 -10.74 -2.71
N LEU A 26 3.65 -9.63 -2.23
CA LEU A 26 4.66 -8.85 -2.97
C LEU A 26 6.11 -9.27 -2.67
N GLY A 27 6.36 -10.22 -1.78
CA GLY A 27 7.71 -10.64 -1.41
C GLY A 27 8.54 -9.54 -0.73
N VAL A 28 7.90 -8.65 0.03
CA VAL A 28 8.56 -7.51 0.71
C VAL A 28 8.31 -7.53 2.22
N SER A 29 9.06 -6.72 2.97
CA SER A 29 8.83 -6.56 4.39
C SER A 29 7.53 -5.79 4.69
N ARG A 30 6.90 -6.11 5.83
CA ARG A 30 5.73 -5.35 6.34
C ARG A 30 6.03 -3.86 6.53
N ALA A 31 7.26 -3.54 6.94
CA ALA A 31 7.71 -2.15 7.09
C ALA A 31 7.65 -1.40 5.76
N ARG A 32 8.06 -2.04 4.66
CA ARG A 32 8.01 -1.43 3.32
C ARG A 32 6.58 -1.15 2.87
N VAL A 33 5.65 -2.08 3.12
CA VAL A 33 4.22 -1.86 2.85
C VAL A 33 3.69 -0.64 3.60
N THR A 34 3.96 -0.54 4.90
CA THR A 34 3.53 0.60 5.72
C THR A 34 4.13 1.92 5.22
N GLN A 35 5.42 1.94 4.89
CA GLN A 35 6.08 3.14 4.35
C GLN A 35 5.46 3.60 3.03
N VAL A 36 5.14 2.65 2.14
CA VAL A 36 4.54 2.95 0.85
C VAL A 36 3.12 3.51 1.02
N LEU A 37 2.28 2.87 1.84
CA LEU A 37 0.91 3.35 2.07
C LEU A 37 0.88 4.69 2.82
N LYS A 38 1.77 4.91 3.79
CA LYS A 38 1.89 6.19 4.51
C LYS A 38 2.28 7.35 3.59
N ARG A 39 2.99 7.08 2.48
CA ARG A 39 3.26 8.10 1.45
C ARG A 39 1.98 8.49 0.71
N LEU A 40 1.05 7.56 0.49
CA LEU A 40 -0.26 7.88 -0.10
C LEU A 40 -1.09 8.77 0.81
N GLU A 41 -1.17 8.43 2.10
CA GLU A 41 -1.86 9.23 3.12
C GLU A 41 -1.31 10.66 3.13
N LYS A 42 0.02 10.82 3.19
CA LYS A 42 0.69 12.14 3.13
C LYS A 42 0.42 12.91 1.84
N GLN A 43 0.28 12.22 0.71
CA GLN A 43 -0.04 12.86 -0.57
C GLN A 43 -1.49 13.38 -0.58
N ASN A 44 -2.43 12.59 -0.07
CA ASN A 44 -3.82 13.01 0.06
C ASN A 44 -3.95 14.20 1.02
N SER A 45 -3.25 14.20 2.16
CA SER A 45 -3.26 15.33 3.11
C SER A 45 -2.61 16.61 2.59
N LYS A 46 -1.79 16.55 1.53
CA LYS A 46 -1.18 17.74 0.89
C LYS A 46 -2.02 18.30 -0.25
N THR A 47 -3.02 17.55 -0.72
CA THR A 47 -3.87 17.93 -1.85
C THR A 47 -5.26 18.40 -1.38
N ALA A 48 -5.61 18.16 -0.11
CA ALA A 48 -6.76 18.71 0.60
C ALA A 48 -6.37 19.99 1.34
#